data_AF-A0A3D3L5N0-F1
#
_entry.id   AF-A0A3D3L5N0-F1
#
_cell.length_a   1.000
_cell.length_b   1.000
_cell.length_c   1.000
_cell.angle_alpha   90.00
_cell.angle_beta   90.00
_cell.angle_gamma   90.00
#
_symmetry.space_group_name_H-M   'P 1'
#
loop_
_entity.id
_entity.type
_entity.pdbx_description
1 polymer ?
#
loop_
_entity_poly.entity_id
_entity_poly.type
_entity_poly.pdbx_seq_one_letter_code
_entity_poly.pdbx_strand_id
1 'polypeptide(L)' 'RHDESSPIYGMPILNVDQAKTTFVLKRSMNPGFAGIGNELFGYDNNYMVFGDAKATVSQFVETLKQ' A
#
# COMPACT_ATOMS: atom_id res chain seq x y z
N ARG A 1 12.97 3.51 -3.19
CA ARG A 1 14.23 2.81 -3.59
C ARG A 1 15.25 3.75 -4.18
N HIS A 2 14.82 4.75 -4.96
CA HIS A 2 15.71 5.60 -5.75
C HIS A 2 16.13 6.88 -5.01
N ASP A 3 15.47 7.20 -3.90
CA ASP A 3 15.77 8.38 -3.10
C ASP A 3 16.78 8.07 -1.99
N GLU A 4 18.05 8.45 -2.23
CA GLU A 4 19.17 8.36 -1.28
C GLU A 4 19.01 9.24 -0.04
N SER A 5 18.19 10.28 -0.11
CA SER A 5 17.91 11.17 1.02
C SER A 5 16.86 10.59 1.99
N SER A 6 16.20 9.51 1.59
CA SER A 6 15.14 8.88 2.38
C SER A 6 15.70 8.24 3.67
N PRO A 7 15.05 8.42 4.83
CA PRO A 7 15.45 7.79 6.09
C PRO A 7 15.47 6.24 6.06
N ILE A 8 14.82 5.66 5.05
CA ILE A 8 14.74 4.20 4.85
C ILE A 8 15.57 3.73 3.65
N TYR A 9 16.45 4.57 3.10
CA TYR A 9 17.33 4.18 2.01
C TYR A 9 18.26 3.02 2.45
N GLY A 10 18.46 2.05 1.56
CA GLY A 10 19.24 0.83 1.85
C GLY A 10 18.49 -0.29 2.59
N MET A 11 17.29 -0.03 3.13
CA MET A 11 16.48 -1.08 3.75
C MET A 11 15.93 -2.05 2.68
N PRO A 12 16.06 -3.38 2.86
CA PRO A 12 15.46 -4.34 1.94
C PRO A 12 13.93 -4.26 2.02
N ILE A 13 13.27 -4.14 0.87
CA ILE A 13 11.80 -4.04 0.76
C ILE A 13 11.26 -4.99 -0.32
N LEU A 14 9.97 -5.33 -0.23
CA LEU A 14 9.30 -6.18 -1.22
C LEU A 14 9.09 -5.43 -2.55
N ASN A 15 9.36 -6.09 -3.68
CA ASN A 15 9.17 -5.57 -5.04
C ASN A 15 7.70 -5.68 -5.49
N VAL A 16 6.77 -5.16 -4.69
CA VAL A 16 5.33 -5.26 -4.96
C VAL A 16 4.90 -4.46 -6.20
N ASP A 17 5.64 -3.40 -6.54
CA ASP A 17 5.47 -2.56 -7.72
C ASP A 17 5.56 -3.34 -9.05
N GLN A 18 6.26 -4.48 -9.06
CA GLN A 18 6.41 -5.34 -10.23
C GLN A 18 5.19 -6.22 -10.51
N ALA A 19 4.21 -6.27 -9.60
CA ALA A 19 2.97 -6.99 -9.83
C ALA A 19 2.11 -6.30 -10.90
N LYS A 20 1.30 -7.07 -11.63
CA LYS A 20 0.36 -6.53 -12.63
C LYS A 20 -0.64 -5.54 -12.01
N THR A 21 -1.04 -5.78 -10.77
CA THR A 21 -1.98 -4.95 -10.03
C THR A 21 -1.69 -5.07 -8.54
N THR A 22 -1.68 -3.95 -7.83
CA THR A 22 -1.49 -3.90 -6.39
C THR A 22 -2.69 -3.24 -5.71
N PHE A 23 -3.00 -3.69 -4.50
CA PHE A 23 -4.03 -3.09 -3.64
C PHE A 23 -3.40 -2.69 -2.31
N VAL A 24 -3.51 -1.41 -1.97
CA VAL A 24 -3.05 -0.89 -0.69
C VAL A 24 -4.27 -0.61 0.19
N LEU A 25 -4.42 -1.41 1.25
CA LEU A 25 -5.51 -1.26 2.21
C LEU A 25 -5.04 -0.41 3.40
N LYS A 26 -5.62 0.76 3.59
CA LYS A 26 -5.29 1.64 4.73
C LYS A 26 -6.42 2.64 5.05
N ARG A 27 -6.36 3.29 6.21
CA ARG A 27 -7.44 4.20 6.66
C ARG A 27 -7.46 5.58 5.99
N SER A 28 -6.30 6.12 5.62
CA SER A 28 -6.15 7.47 5.04
C SER A 28 -4.83 7.58 4.29
N MET A 29 -4.45 8.75 3.76
CA MET A 29 -3.13 8.98 3.13
C MET A 29 -1.99 9.27 4.12
N ASN A 30 -2.26 9.24 5.44
CA ASN A 30 -1.26 9.55 6.46
C ASN A 30 -0.02 8.65 6.36
N PRO A 31 1.17 9.18 6.68
CA PRO A 31 2.42 8.43 6.61
C PRO A 31 2.46 7.33 7.66
N GLY A 32 3.33 6.35 7.41
CA GLY A 32 3.65 5.30 8.38
C GLY A 32 4.67 5.77 9.42
N PHE A 33 5.33 4.80 10.05
CA PHE A 33 6.31 5.04 11.12
C PHE A 33 7.45 5.99 10.70
N ALA A 34 7.98 5.82 9.49
CA ALA A 34 9.06 6.64 8.97
C ALA A 34 8.65 8.08 8.61
N GLY A 35 7.37 8.44 8.72
CA GLY A 35 6.89 9.81 8.48
C GLY A 35 6.93 10.28 7.02
N ILE A 36 7.29 9.41 6.08
CA ILE A 36 7.41 9.75 4.65
C ILE A 36 6.22 9.23 3.82
N GLY A 37 5.98 9.89 2.69
CA GLY A 37 5.04 9.41 1.67
C GLY A 37 5.59 8.17 0.94
N ASN A 38 4.68 7.34 0.41
CA ASN A 38 5.06 6.18 -0.40
C ASN A 38 4.65 6.42 -1.86
N GLU A 39 5.62 6.38 -2.76
CA GLU A 39 5.45 6.56 -4.21
C GLU A 39 4.46 5.54 -4.81
N LEU A 40 4.41 4.32 -4.26
CA LEU A 40 3.50 3.25 -4.70
C LEU A 40 2.04 3.70 -4.73
N PHE A 41 1.65 4.64 -3.85
CA PHE A 41 0.27 5.09 -3.77
C PHE A 41 -0.19 5.85 -5.02
N GLY A 42 0.74 6.38 -5.82
CA GLY A 42 0.46 7.11 -7.04
C GLY A 42 0.70 6.32 -8.33
N TYR A 43 1.03 5.03 -8.25
CA TYR A 43 1.27 4.22 -9.45
C TYR A 43 -0.05 3.82 -10.12
N ASP A 44 -0.08 3.81 -11.46
CA ASP A 44 -1.28 3.51 -12.25
C ASP A 44 -1.81 2.08 -12.02
N ASN A 45 -0.91 1.13 -11.70
CA ASN A 45 -1.27 -0.25 -11.39
C ASN A 45 -1.66 -0.47 -9.92
N ASN A 46 -1.70 0.59 -9.11
CA ASN A 46 -1.99 0.52 -7.69
C ASN A 46 -3.36 1.13 -7.34
N TYR A 47 -4.18 0.35 -6.64
CA TYR A 47 -5.49 0.78 -6.16
C TYR A 47 -5.46 1.00 -4.65
N MET A 48 -5.87 2.20 -4.23
CA MET A 48 -6.01 2.57 -2.83
C MET A 48 -7.39 2.15 -2.32
N VAL A 49 -7.43 1.25 -1.33
CA VAL A 49 -8.67 0.81 -0.68
C VAL A 49 -8.72 1.42 0.71
N PHE A 50 -9.56 2.44 0.87
CA PHE A 50 -9.68 3.15 2.13
C PHE A 50 -10.65 2.46 3.10
N GLY A 51 -10.18 2.18 4.31
CA GLY A 51 -11.00 1.55 5.35
C GLY A 51 -10.22 0.99 6.53
N ASP A 52 -10.95 0.49 7.51
CA ASP A 52 -10.40 -0.37 8.55
C ASP A 52 -10.01 -1.73 7.96
N ALA A 53 -8.84 -2.24 8.34
CA ALA A 53 -8.29 -3.47 7.76
C ALA A 53 -9.21 -4.68 7.97
N LYS A 54 -9.78 -4.83 9.18
CA LYS A 54 -10.65 -5.98 9.49
C LYS A 54 -11.97 -5.86 8.73
N ALA A 55 -12.58 -4.68 8.74
CA ALA A 55 -13.84 -4.44 8.05
C ALA A 55 -13.71 -4.69 6.54
N THR A 56 -12.69 -4.10 5.90
CA THR A 56 -12.46 -4.23 4.46
C THR A 56 -12.20 -5.68 4.06
N VAL A 57 -11.31 -6.39 4.76
CA VAL A 57 -11.00 -7.78 4.42
C VAL A 57 -12.21 -8.70 4.64
N SER A 58 -12.98 -8.48 5.72
CA SER A 58 -14.20 -9.27 5.98
C SER A 58 -15.23 -9.08 4.86
N GLN A 59 -15.41 -7.84 4.39
CA GLN A 59 -16.33 -7.54 3.30
C GLN A 59 -15.89 -8.19 1.99
N PHE A 60 -14.59 -8.16 1.68
CA PHE A 60 -14.04 -8.84 0.48
C PHE A 60 -14.33 -10.35 0.50
N VAL A 61 -14.10 -11.01 1.63
CA VAL A 61 -14.37 -12.44 1.79
C VAL A 61 -15.85 -12.74 1.61
N GLU A 62 -16.74 -11.89 2.12
CA GLU A 62 -18.18 -12.10 1.97
C GLU A 62 -18.66 -11.90 0.52
N THR A 63 -18.17 -10.86 -0.16
CA THR A 63 -18.48 -10.63 -1.57
C THR A 63 -18.02 -11.78 -2.48
N LEU A 64 -16.93 -12.46 -2.16
CA LEU A 64 -16.44 -13.62 -2.94
C LEU A 64 -17.28 -14.90 -2.78
N LYS A 65 -18.14 -14.98 -1.76
CA LYS A 65 -19.03 -16.14 -1.57
C LYS A 65 -20.33 -16.05 -2.36
N GLN A 66 -20.65 -14.87 -2.88
CA GLN A 66 -21.81 -14.62 -3.74
C GLN A 66 -21.47 -15.00 -5.19
#